data_AF-A0A7R9H0F0-F1
#
_entry.id   AF-A0A7R9H0F0-F1
#
_cell.length_a   1.000
_cell.length_b   1.000
_cell.length_c   1.000
_cell.angle_alpha   90.00
_cell.angle_beta   90.00
_cell.angle_gamma   90.00
#
_symmetry.space_group_name_H-M   'P 1'
#
loop_
_entity.id
_entity.type
_entity.pdbx_description
1 polymer ?
#
loop_
_entity_poly.entity_id
_entity_poly.type
_entity_poly.pdbx_seq_one_letter_code
_entity_poly.pdbx_strand_id
1 'polypeptide(L)'
;MGYKIDWIFPTLRQTSSLWNLASSITFAAVGIVSKIIVDWLNTTTVHNKEILTKAIDHRPIKVPLITVSNHHSCFDDPGLWGTLSLKYLLNRKKIRWSLAAHDICFTNAFHSYFFALGKCVPIIRGSGVYQEAMEFCLEKLKKGDWLHIFPEGKVSMTRELIRLKWGVGRLIYDSPVIPIVIPMWHSGMDNILPNDPPYIIHIRNHVTLNFGKPIDFHDMVEKLRSGNVSAQEARKIITDKIQDELLLLKNETEYLHDITLRS
;
A
#
# COMPACT_ATOMS: atom_id res chain seq x y z
N MET A 1 24.69 -5.81 13.98
CA MET A 1 23.54 -6.75 14.01
C MET A 1 22.28 -5.92 14.05
N GLY A 2 21.34 -6.14 13.12
CA GLY A 2 20.04 -5.46 13.14
C GLY A 2 19.16 -5.96 14.30
N TYR A 3 18.11 -5.20 14.62
CA TYR A 3 17.10 -5.62 15.59
C TYR A 3 16.42 -6.92 15.14
N LYS A 4 16.15 -7.84 16.09
CA LYS A 4 15.55 -9.15 15.78
C LYS A 4 14.03 -9.03 15.68
N ILE A 5 13.48 -9.45 14.55
CA ILE A 5 12.05 -9.36 14.23
C ILE A 5 11.32 -10.71 14.19
N ASP A 6 11.99 -11.80 14.59
CA ASP A 6 11.48 -13.17 14.46
C ASP A 6 10.16 -13.40 15.20
N TRP A 7 9.87 -12.58 16.21
CA TRP A 7 8.61 -12.62 16.98
C TRP A 7 7.40 -12.03 16.23
N ILE A 8 7.61 -11.21 15.20
CA ILE A 8 6.55 -10.43 14.55
C ILE A 8 5.57 -11.36 13.83
N PHE A 9 6.04 -12.24 12.96
CA PHE A 9 5.16 -13.10 12.17
C PHE A 9 4.35 -14.10 13.01
N PRO A 10 4.93 -14.81 14.00
CA PRO A 10 4.14 -15.63 14.93
C PRO A 10 3.03 -14.82 15.61
N THR A 11 3.36 -13.63 16.11
CA THR A 11 2.40 -12.73 16.79
C THR A 11 1.28 -12.28 15.85
N LEU A 12 1.61 -11.89 14.60
CA LEU A 12 0.63 -11.41 13.63
C LEU A 12 -0.25 -12.51 13.03
N ARG A 13 0.18 -13.78 13.09
CA ARG A 13 -0.64 -14.94 12.71
C ARG A 13 -1.63 -15.32 13.81
N GLN A 14 -1.25 -15.13 15.08
CA GLN A 14 -2.04 -15.50 16.25
C GLN A 14 -2.20 -14.30 17.19
N THR A 15 -2.96 -13.28 16.76
CA THR A 15 -3.13 -12.07 17.56
C THR A 15 -4.06 -12.30 18.74
N SER A 16 -3.65 -11.83 19.92
CA SER A 16 -4.50 -11.82 21.13
C SER A 16 -5.56 -10.72 21.08
N SER A 17 -6.57 -10.78 21.96
CA SER A 17 -7.56 -9.70 22.10
C SER A 17 -6.91 -8.36 22.47
N LEU A 18 -5.88 -8.38 23.33
CA LEU A 18 -5.12 -7.20 23.69
C LEU A 18 -4.40 -6.60 22.49
N TRP A 19 -3.77 -7.43 21.65
CA TRP A 19 -3.13 -6.98 20.41
C TRP A 19 -4.15 -6.35 19.47
N ASN A 20 -5.32 -6.98 19.31
CA ASN A 20 -6.38 -6.47 18.44
C ASN A 20 -6.92 -5.12 18.92
N LEU A 21 -7.02 -4.90 20.24
CA LEU A 21 -7.39 -3.61 20.83
C LEU A 21 -6.31 -2.56 20.60
N ALA A 22 -5.05 -2.86 20.95
CA ALA A 22 -3.92 -1.96 20.75
C ALA A 22 -3.74 -1.57 19.27
N SER A 23 -3.91 -2.53 18.36
CA SER A 23 -3.88 -2.28 16.91
C SER A 23 -5.03 -1.38 16.48
N SER A 24 -6.25 -1.57 17.01
CA SER A 24 -7.39 -0.70 16.70
C SER A 24 -7.18 0.74 17.17
N ILE A 25 -6.60 0.92 18.37
CA ILE A 25 -6.21 2.25 18.90
C ILE A 25 -5.14 2.88 18.00
N THR A 26 -4.11 2.12 17.63
CA THR A 26 -3.03 2.61 16.75
C THR A 26 -3.58 3.10 15.41
N PHE A 27 -4.48 2.32 14.78
CA PHE A 27 -5.13 2.70 13.53
C PHE A 27 -5.99 3.95 13.66
N ALA A 28 -6.80 4.04 14.71
CA ALA A 28 -7.64 5.22 14.94
C ALA A 28 -6.77 6.46 15.13
N ALA A 29 -5.73 6.38 15.97
CA ALA A 29 -4.83 7.49 16.25
C ALA A 29 -4.09 7.96 14.98
N VAL A 30 -3.42 7.04 14.27
CA VAL A 30 -2.70 7.37 13.03
C VAL A 30 -3.69 7.89 11.98
N GLY A 31 -4.83 7.23 11.78
CA GLY A 31 -5.83 7.66 10.80
C GLY A 31 -6.38 9.07 11.08
N ILE A 32 -6.69 9.40 12.34
CA ILE A 32 -7.18 10.73 12.72
C ILE A 32 -6.08 11.78 12.52
N VAL A 33 -4.85 11.53 12.97
CA VAL A 33 -3.73 12.46 12.79
C VAL A 33 -3.45 12.68 11.30
N SER A 34 -3.39 11.61 10.51
CA SER A 34 -3.20 11.72 9.07
C SER A 34 -4.31 12.50 8.40
N LYS A 35 -5.57 12.23 8.77
CA LYS A 35 -6.73 12.98 8.27
C LYS A 35 -6.63 14.47 8.59
N ILE A 36 -6.25 14.84 9.80
CA ILE A 36 -6.00 16.24 10.17
C ILE A 36 -4.92 16.84 9.26
N ILE A 37 -3.81 16.13 9.04
CA ILE A 37 -2.72 16.60 8.20
C ILE A 37 -3.17 16.79 6.75
N VAL A 38 -3.83 15.80 6.13
CA VAL A 38 -4.15 15.84 4.69
C VAL A 38 -5.41 16.63 4.34
N ASP A 39 -6.44 16.64 5.20
CA ASP A 39 -7.73 17.29 4.91
C ASP A 39 -7.90 18.64 5.60
N TRP A 40 -7.27 18.87 6.77
CA TRP A 40 -7.47 20.11 7.54
C TRP A 40 -6.29 21.08 7.45
N LEU A 41 -5.06 20.57 7.57
CA LEU A 41 -3.85 21.39 7.49
C LEU A 41 -3.36 21.58 6.05
N ASN A 42 -3.78 20.71 5.13
CA ASN A 42 -3.47 20.75 3.71
C ASN A 42 -4.76 20.58 2.90
N THR A 43 -4.68 20.81 1.59
CA THR A 43 -5.82 20.68 0.67
C THR A 43 -5.64 19.41 -0.15
N THR A 44 -6.47 18.40 0.08
CA THR A 44 -6.43 17.15 -0.68
C THR A 44 -7.63 17.00 -1.61
N THR A 45 -7.38 16.87 -2.91
CA THR A 45 -8.40 16.54 -3.92
C THR A 45 -8.32 15.05 -4.24
N VAL A 46 -9.44 14.34 -4.09
CA VAL A 46 -9.51 12.89 -4.33
C VAL A 46 -10.44 12.60 -5.50
N HIS A 47 -9.91 11.94 -6.53
CA HIS A 47 -10.64 11.52 -7.73
C HIS A 47 -10.97 10.03 -7.66
N ASN A 48 -12.18 9.67 -8.10
CA ASN A 48 -12.68 8.29 -8.24
C ASN A 48 -12.68 7.46 -6.93
N LYS A 49 -12.84 8.12 -5.78
CA LYS A 49 -12.83 7.49 -4.45
C LYS A 49 -13.86 6.38 -4.28
N GLU A 50 -14.97 6.45 -5.01
CA GLU A 50 -16.04 5.46 -5.05
C GLU A 50 -15.53 4.08 -5.51
N ILE A 51 -14.49 4.01 -6.35
CA ILE A 51 -13.88 2.75 -6.80
C ILE A 51 -13.35 1.96 -5.59
N LEU A 52 -12.50 2.60 -4.78
CA LEU A 52 -11.94 1.95 -3.60
C LEU A 52 -13.02 1.63 -2.56
N THR A 53 -13.90 2.59 -2.26
CA THR A 53 -14.94 2.36 -1.24
C THR A 53 -15.92 1.25 -1.64
N LYS A 54 -16.28 1.13 -2.92
CA LYS A 54 -17.05 0.01 -3.45
C LYS A 54 -16.31 -1.33 -3.28
N ALA A 55 -15.01 -1.39 -3.53
CA ALA A 55 -14.21 -2.59 -3.30
C ALA A 55 -14.07 -2.94 -1.81
N ILE A 56 -14.00 -1.96 -0.92
CA ILE A 56 -13.95 -2.18 0.53
C ILE A 56 -15.28 -2.72 1.07
N ASP A 57 -16.40 -2.18 0.57
CA ASP A 57 -17.74 -2.46 1.11
C ASP A 57 -18.48 -3.60 0.42
N HIS A 58 -18.25 -3.83 -0.88
CA HIS A 58 -19.09 -4.70 -1.71
C HIS A 58 -18.33 -5.78 -2.49
N ARG A 59 -16.99 -5.91 -2.36
CA ARG A 59 -16.29 -7.01 -3.01
C ARG A 59 -16.82 -8.36 -2.50
N PRO A 60 -16.87 -9.42 -3.34
CA PRO A 60 -17.36 -10.72 -2.91
C PRO A 60 -16.59 -11.27 -1.71
N ILE A 61 -17.27 -12.05 -0.88
CA ILE A 61 -16.67 -12.67 0.30
C ILE A 61 -15.46 -13.51 -0.13
N LYS A 62 -14.36 -13.41 0.62
CA LYS A 62 -13.07 -14.08 0.36
C LYS A 62 -12.34 -13.66 -0.93
N VAL A 63 -12.86 -12.70 -1.71
CA VAL A 63 -12.07 -12.08 -2.79
C VAL A 63 -11.15 -11.02 -2.18
N PRO A 64 -9.82 -11.18 -2.28
CA PRO A 64 -8.89 -10.22 -1.71
C PRO A 64 -8.79 -8.95 -2.56
N LEU A 65 -8.26 -7.90 -1.94
CA LEU A 65 -7.99 -6.62 -2.57
C LEU A 65 -6.49 -6.33 -2.51
N ILE A 66 -5.90 -5.92 -3.61
CA ILE A 66 -4.57 -5.32 -3.65
C ILE A 66 -4.70 -3.90 -4.16
N THR A 67 -4.17 -2.95 -3.43
CA THR A 67 -3.96 -1.58 -3.91
C THR A 67 -2.48 -1.35 -4.16
N VAL A 68 -2.14 -0.70 -5.26
CA VAL A 68 -0.76 -0.37 -5.64
C VAL A 68 -0.61 1.12 -5.86
N SER A 69 0.46 1.74 -5.36
CA SER A 69 0.69 3.18 -5.55
C SER A 69 2.15 3.55 -5.73
N ASN A 70 2.40 4.72 -6.31
CA ASN A 70 3.72 5.35 -6.31
C ASN A 70 4.16 5.73 -4.89
N HIS A 71 5.47 5.83 -4.67
CA HIS A 71 6.02 6.11 -3.35
C HIS A 71 6.90 7.35 -3.37
N HIS A 72 6.33 8.53 -3.13
CA HIS A 72 7.06 9.80 -3.14
C HIS A 72 7.38 10.33 -1.75
N SER A 73 6.78 9.84 -0.67
CA SER A 73 7.08 10.29 0.70
C SER A 73 7.00 9.16 1.72
N CYS A 74 7.79 9.25 2.79
CA CYS A 74 7.60 8.44 3.99
C CYS A 74 6.21 8.61 4.63
N PHE A 75 5.49 9.70 4.31
CA PHE A 75 4.12 9.95 4.78
C PHE A 75 3.04 9.28 3.91
N ASP A 76 3.39 8.67 2.78
CA ASP A 76 2.41 8.15 1.81
C ASP A 76 1.42 7.18 2.43
N ASP A 77 1.88 6.15 3.14
CA ASP A 77 0.98 5.16 3.73
C ASP A 77 -0.04 5.85 4.66
N PRO A 78 0.34 6.52 5.77
CA PRO A 78 -0.63 7.23 6.61
C PRO A 78 -1.48 8.26 5.83
N GLY A 79 -0.87 9.06 4.95
CA GLY A 79 -1.52 10.13 4.19
C GLY A 79 -2.61 9.64 3.24
N LEU A 80 -2.32 8.61 2.44
CA LEU A 80 -3.27 8.01 1.49
C LEU A 80 -4.57 7.60 2.19
N TRP A 81 -4.48 6.98 3.36
CA TRP A 81 -5.67 6.51 4.08
C TRP A 81 -6.34 7.59 4.90
N GLY A 82 -5.62 8.64 5.32
CA GLY A 82 -6.20 9.82 5.97
C GLY A 82 -7.34 10.46 5.15
N THR A 83 -7.29 10.31 3.82
CA THR A 83 -8.34 10.76 2.90
C THR A 83 -9.66 10.00 3.05
N LEU A 84 -9.67 8.79 3.64
CA LEU A 84 -10.87 8.01 3.85
C LEU A 84 -11.78 8.64 4.93
N SER A 85 -13.05 8.26 4.93
CA SER A 85 -13.97 8.67 5.99
C SER A 85 -13.67 7.93 7.31
N LEU A 86 -14.04 8.55 8.43
CA LEU A 86 -13.77 8.04 9.78
C LEU A 86 -14.29 6.61 9.99
N LYS A 87 -15.38 6.21 9.31
CA LYS A 87 -15.92 4.83 9.41
C LYS A 87 -14.90 3.76 9.02
N TYR A 88 -13.97 4.06 8.11
CA TYR A 88 -12.90 3.14 7.69
C TYR A 88 -11.69 3.24 8.62
N LEU A 89 -11.28 4.48 8.96
CA LEU A 89 -10.13 4.75 9.84
C LEU A 89 -10.30 4.14 11.24
N LEU A 90 -11.54 4.12 11.74
CA LEU A 90 -11.89 3.55 13.04
C LEU A 90 -12.21 2.05 12.98
N ASN A 91 -12.14 1.41 11.81
CA ASN A 91 -12.46 0.00 11.64
C ASN A 91 -11.26 -0.79 11.10
N ARG A 92 -10.50 -1.37 12.04
CA ARG A 92 -9.33 -2.22 11.76
C ARG A 92 -9.62 -3.35 10.76
N LYS A 93 -10.85 -3.86 10.65
CA LYS A 93 -11.19 -4.94 9.70
C LYS A 93 -11.38 -4.44 8.26
N LYS A 94 -11.60 -3.15 8.08
CA LYS A 94 -11.83 -2.51 6.77
C LYS A 94 -10.61 -1.78 6.24
N ILE A 95 -9.41 -2.06 6.78
CA ILE A 95 -8.16 -1.41 6.40
C ILE A 95 -7.07 -2.43 6.06
N ARG A 96 -6.23 -2.03 5.10
CA ARG A 96 -5.09 -2.75 4.54
C ARG A 96 -4.02 -3.21 5.54
N TRP A 97 -3.36 -4.30 5.19
CA TRP A 97 -1.97 -4.58 5.57
C TRP A 97 -1.03 -3.88 4.56
N SER A 98 0.12 -3.40 5.00
CA SER A 98 1.08 -2.69 4.14
C SER A 98 2.47 -3.29 4.29
N LEU A 99 3.25 -3.42 3.22
CA LEU A 99 4.65 -3.85 3.33
C LEU A 99 5.53 -2.65 3.69
N ALA A 100 6.40 -2.80 4.69
CA ALA A 100 7.29 -1.74 5.13
C ALA A 100 8.73 -2.25 5.29
N ALA A 101 9.70 -1.44 4.85
CA ALA A 101 11.10 -1.82 4.82
C ALA A 101 11.63 -2.11 6.23
N HIS A 102 12.16 -3.33 6.43
CA HIS A 102 12.68 -3.79 7.71
C HIS A 102 13.68 -2.81 8.33
N ASP A 103 14.65 -2.37 7.53
CA ASP A 103 15.78 -1.54 7.95
C ASP A 103 15.41 -0.08 8.24
N ILE A 104 14.16 0.32 8.00
CA ILE A 104 13.64 1.66 8.29
C ILE A 104 12.59 1.61 9.39
N CYS A 105 11.58 0.74 9.24
CA CYS A 105 10.42 0.67 10.12
C CYS A 105 10.62 -0.26 11.33
N PHE A 106 11.59 -1.17 11.29
CA PHE A 106 11.76 -2.21 12.32
C PHE A 106 13.16 -2.19 12.93
N THR A 107 13.66 -0.98 13.23
CA THR A 107 15.03 -0.75 13.69
C THR A 107 15.23 -0.95 15.19
N ASN A 108 14.16 -0.94 15.98
CA ASN A 108 14.16 -1.21 17.43
C ASN A 108 12.78 -1.70 17.89
N ALA A 109 12.68 -2.13 19.16
CA ALA A 109 11.45 -2.68 19.71
C ALA A 109 10.25 -1.74 19.60
N PHE A 110 10.41 -0.47 19.99
CA PHE A 110 9.32 0.50 19.96
C PHE A 110 8.78 0.69 18.53
N HIS A 111 9.66 0.91 17.56
CA HIS A 111 9.27 1.02 16.15
C HIS A 111 8.59 -0.27 15.67
N SER A 112 9.17 -1.43 15.95
CA SER A 112 8.61 -2.71 15.51
C SER A 112 7.20 -2.97 16.06
N TYR A 113 6.93 -2.65 17.33
CA TYR A 113 5.58 -2.74 17.88
C TYR A 113 4.64 -1.76 17.20
N PHE A 114 5.03 -0.49 17.06
CA PHE A 114 4.20 0.54 16.41
C PHE A 114 3.78 0.13 14.99
N PHE A 115 4.75 -0.24 14.15
CA PHE A 115 4.49 -0.64 12.77
C PHE A 115 3.71 -1.96 12.69
N ALA A 116 4.02 -2.97 13.52
CA ALA A 116 3.26 -4.21 13.54
C ALA A 116 1.80 -4.01 13.99
N LEU A 117 1.55 -3.13 14.97
CA LEU A 117 0.20 -2.74 15.39
C LEU A 117 -0.55 -1.97 14.27
N GLY A 118 0.17 -1.19 13.46
CA GLY A 118 -0.31 -0.56 12.24
C GLY A 118 -0.48 -1.51 11.03
N LYS A 119 -0.40 -2.83 11.24
CA LYS A 119 -0.44 -3.88 10.19
C LYS A 119 0.63 -3.69 9.10
N CYS A 120 1.77 -3.13 9.45
CA CYS A 120 2.93 -3.12 8.58
C CYS A 120 3.65 -4.48 8.67
N VAL A 121 3.98 -5.04 7.52
CA VAL A 121 4.65 -6.33 7.34
C VAL A 121 6.12 -6.06 7.02
N PRO A 122 7.08 -6.53 7.84
CA PRO A 122 8.49 -6.25 7.61
C PRO A 122 9.00 -6.98 6.37
N ILE A 123 9.31 -6.24 5.30
CA ILE A 123 9.93 -6.78 4.09
C ILE A 123 11.45 -6.53 4.12
N ILE A 124 12.24 -7.58 3.84
CA ILE A 124 13.69 -7.48 3.78
C ILE A 124 14.10 -7.20 2.34
N ARG A 125 14.66 -6.00 2.11
CA ARG A 125 15.15 -5.57 0.79
C ARG A 125 16.39 -6.39 0.42
N GLY A 126 16.45 -6.83 -0.83
CA GLY A 126 17.54 -7.69 -1.33
C GLY A 126 17.35 -9.19 -1.10
N SER A 127 16.46 -9.63 -0.20
CA SER A 127 16.17 -11.05 0.05
C SER A 127 15.29 -11.73 -1.02
N GLY A 128 14.97 -11.02 -2.11
CA GLY A 128 14.14 -11.54 -3.20
C GLY A 128 12.68 -11.74 -2.80
N VAL A 129 11.94 -12.45 -3.65
CA VAL A 129 10.49 -12.66 -3.46
C VAL A 129 10.17 -13.86 -2.56
N TYR A 130 11.13 -14.70 -2.22
CA TYR A 130 10.95 -15.88 -1.35
C TYR A 130 11.37 -15.55 0.07
N GLN A 131 10.46 -14.92 0.82
CA GLN A 131 10.68 -14.52 2.21
C GLN A 131 9.38 -14.57 3.00
N GLU A 132 9.50 -14.64 4.32
CA GLU A 132 8.39 -14.83 5.26
C GLU A 132 7.27 -13.78 5.10
N ALA A 133 7.64 -12.52 4.83
CA ALA A 133 6.67 -11.46 4.55
C ALA A 133 5.75 -11.76 3.37
N MET A 134 6.28 -12.37 2.31
CA MET A 134 5.51 -12.70 1.12
C MET A 134 4.57 -13.87 1.38
N GLU A 135 5.01 -14.89 2.13
CA GLU A 135 4.15 -15.99 2.58
C GLU A 135 3.01 -15.47 3.47
N PHE A 136 3.33 -14.62 4.44
CA PHE A 136 2.34 -13.97 5.29
C PHE A 136 1.32 -13.18 4.47
N CYS A 137 1.76 -12.42 3.47
CA CYS A 137 0.86 -11.69 2.57
C CYS A 137 -0.04 -12.65 1.78
N LEU A 138 0.46 -13.76 1.25
CA LEU A 138 -0.35 -14.79 0.58
C LEU A 138 -1.39 -15.41 1.53
N GLU A 139 -1.04 -15.64 2.79
CA GLU A 139 -2.00 -16.09 3.81
C GLU A 139 -3.12 -15.07 4.06
N LYS A 140 -2.82 -13.77 4.03
CA LYS A 140 -3.84 -12.71 4.13
C LYS A 140 -4.72 -12.66 2.89
N LEU A 141 -4.14 -12.74 1.69
CA LEU A 141 -4.91 -12.79 0.43
C LEU A 141 -5.85 -14.00 0.40
N LYS A 142 -5.38 -15.18 0.83
CA LYS A 142 -6.22 -16.38 0.97
C LYS A 142 -7.44 -16.17 1.88
N LYS A 143 -7.35 -15.26 2.85
CA LYS A 143 -8.45 -14.91 3.77
C LYS A 143 -9.38 -13.82 3.21
N GLY A 144 -9.09 -13.26 2.03
CA GLY A 144 -9.85 -12.14 1.44
C GLY A 144 -9.49 -10.77 2.04
N ASP A 145 -8.36 -10.68 2.75
CA ASP A 145 -7.88 -9.42 3.31
C ASP A 145 -7.42 -8.45 2.20
N TRP A 146 -7.21 -7.21 2.61
CA TRP A 146 -6.70 -6.14 1.76
C TRP A 146 -5.21 -5.93 2.00
N LEU A 147 -4.41 -5.94 0.93
CA LEU A 147 -3.00 -5.53 0.93
C LEU A 147 -2.80 -4.20 0.19
N HIS A 148 -1.90 -3.37 0.70
CA HIS A 148 -1.34 -2.22 -0.01
C HIS A 148 0.15 -2.40 -0.25
N ILE A 149 0.61 -1.98 -1.42
CA ILE A 149 1.98 -2.18 -1.88
C ILE A 149 2.45 -0.93 -2.59
N PHE A 150 3.66 -0.50 -2.26
CA PHE A 150 4.47 0.43 -3.04
C PHE A 150 5.47 -0.36 -3.88
N PRO A 151 5.12 -0.77 -5.12
CA PRO A 151 5.92 -1.72 -5.88
C PRO A 151 7.30 -1.16 -6.31
N GLU A 152 7.56 0.14 -6.16
CA GLU A 152 8.89 0.74 -6.34
C GLU A 152 9.94 0.20 -5.34
N GLY A 153 9.49 -0.20 -4.14
CA GLY A 153 10.31 -0.79 -3.08
C GLY A 153 11.22 0.18 -2.31
N LYS A 154 11.12 1.48 -2.62
CA LYS A 154 11.75 2.59 -1.91
C LYS A 154 10.97 3.87 -2.20
N VAL A 155 11.15 4.90 -1.38
CA VAL A 155 10.69 6.25 -1.70
C VAL A 155 11.50 6.80 -2.88
N SER A 156 10.83 7.36 -3.88
CA SER A 156 11.41 8.05 -5.02
C SER A 156 11.80 9.48 -4.62
N MET A 157 13.10 9.79 -4.74
CA MET A 157 13.64 11.12 -4.43
C MET A 157 13.56 12.09 -5.61
N THR A 158 13.49 11.58 -6.84
CA THR A 158 13.57 12.37 -8.07
C THR A 158 12.25 12.42 -8.85
N ARG A 159 11.19 11.74 -8.35
CA ARG A 159 9.91 11.52 -9.04
C ARG A 159 10.05 10.86 -10.42
N GLU A 160 11.23 10.29 -10.71
CA GLU A 160 11.49 9.54 -11.92
C GLU A 160 10.76 8.19 -11.87
N LEU A 161 10.44 7.66 -13.05
CA LEU A 161 9.80 6.35 -13.16
C LEU A 161 10.77 5.26 -12.71
N ILE A 162 10.44 4.65 -11.57
CA ILE A 162 11.17 3.50 -11.04
C ILE A 162 10.53 2.22 -11.59
N ARG A 163 11.38 1.30 -12.05
CA ARG A 163 10.95 -0.05 -12.41
C ARG A 163 10.36 -0.76 -11.19
N LEU A 164 9.15 -1.29 -11.34
CA LEU A 164 8.47 -2.03 -10.28
C LEU A 164 9.20 -3.34 -9.92
N LYS A 165 9.22 -3.65 -8.63
CA LYS A 165 9.69 -4.92 -8.09
C LYS A 165 8.62 -6.00 -8.30
N TRP A 166 9.07 -7.20 -8.64
CA TRP A 166 8.20 -8.34 -8.97
C TRP A 166 7.39 -8.93 -7.80
N GLY A 167 7.54 -8.40 -6.59
CA GLY A 167 6.79 -8.86 -5.41
C GLY A 167 5.27 -8.77 -5.61
N VAL A 168 4.79 -7.68 -6.22
CA VAL A 168 3.35 -7.54 -6.52
C VAL A 168 2.88 -8.59 -7.53
N GLY A 169 3.65 -8.85 -8.59
CA GLY A 169 3.35 -9.89 -9.57
C GLY A 169 3.31 -11.28 -8.93
N ARG A 170 4.22 -11.56 -7.98
CA ARG A 170 4.18 -12.79 -7.17
C ARG A 170 2.89 -12.90 -6.38
N LEU A 171 2.50 -11.85 -5.66
CA LEU A 171 1.31 -11.89 -4.81
C LEU A 171 0.04 -12.13 -5.62
N ILE A 172 -0.06 -11.59 -6.83
CA ILE A 172 -1.20 -11.82 -7.72
C ILE A 172 -1.15 -13.24 -8.31
N TYR A 173 0.00 -13.66 -8.85
CA TYR A 173 0.17 -14.95 -9.50
C TYR A 173 0.01 -16.14 -8.55
N ASP A 174 0.62 -16.06 -7.37
CA ASP A 174 0.62 -17.13 -6.36
C ASP A 174 -0.63 -17.09 -5.45
N SER A 175 -1.47 -16.04 -5.53
CA SER A 175 -2.67 -15.95 -4.67
C SER A 175 -3.67 -17.06 -5.02
N PRO A 176 -4.18 -17.81 -4.02
CA PRO A 176 -5.19 -18.85 -4.25
C PRO A 176 -6.48 -18.30 -4.87
N VAL A 177 -6.82 -17.05 -4.55
CA VAL A 177 -7.95 -16.31 -5.14
C VAL A 177 -7.39 -15.08 -5.82
N ILE A 178 -7.64 -14.91 -7.11
CA ILE A 178 -7.12 -13.79 -7.88
C ILE A 178 -7.69 -12.49 -7.27
N PRO A 179 -6.83 -11.57 -6.78
CA PRO A 179 -7.29 -10.35 -6.13
C PRO A 179 -7.87 -9.35 -7.13
N ILE A 180 -8.78 -8.52 -6.67
CA ILE A 180 -9.07 -7.25 -7.33
C ILE A 180 -7.84 -6.35 -7.14
N VAL A 181 -7.31 -5.76 -8.20
CA VAL A 181 -6.16 -4.87 -8.12
C VAL A 181 -6.58 -3.45 -8.47
N ILE A 182 -6.36 -2.49 -7.58
CA ILE A 182 -6.69 -1.08 -7.80
C ILE A 182 -5.41 -0.25 -7.82
N PRO A 183 -5.02 0.32 -8.97
CA PRO A 183 -3.92 1.26 -9.05
C PRO A 183 -4.32 2.62 -8.47
N MET A 184 -3.38 3.27 -7.82
CA MET A 184 -3.52 4.58 -7.20
C MET A 184 -2.32 5.42 -7.57
N TRP A 185 -2.53 6.70 -7.85
CA TRP A 185 -1.42 7.64 -8.00
C TRP A 185 -1.68 8.88 -7.17
N HIS A 186 -0.62 9.40 -6.55
CA HIS A 186 -0.69 10.65 -5.81
C HIS A 186 0.41 11.63 -6.21
N SER A 187 0.10 12.92 -6.07
CA SER A 187 1.01 14.04 -6.31
C SER A 187 0.92 15.03 -5.15
N GLY A 188 2.07 15.52 -4.68
CA GLY A 188 2.18 16.55 -3.64
C GLY A 188 2.34 16.06 -2.20
N MET A 189 2.32 14.74 -1.96
CA MET A 189 2.52 14.19 -0.60
C MET A 189 3.93 14.47 -0.04
N ASP A 190 4.92 14.52 -0.93
CA ASP A 190 6.30 14.89 -0.62
C ASP A 190 6.48 16.39 -0.30
N ASN A 191 5.51 17.24 -0.67
CA ASN A 191 5.47 18.61 -0.17
C ASN A 191 4.98 18.67 1.28
N ILE A 192 4.14 17.72 1.72
CA ILE A 192 3.70 17.60 3.12
C ILE A 192 4.84 17.06 3.99
N LEU A 193 5.51 15.99 3.58
CA LEU A 193 6.70 15.49 4.27
C LEU A 193 7.83 15.27 3.25
N PRO A 194 8.75 16.23 3.12
CA PRO A 194 9.96 16.07 2.32
C PRO A 194 10.82 14.90 2.81
N ASN A 195 11.59 14.30 1.91
CA ASN A 195 12.43 13.14 2.21
C ASN A 195 13.86 13.52 2.61
N ASP A 196 14.11 14.80 2.83
CA ASP A 196 15.36 15.35 3.32
C ASP A 196 15.23 15.86 4.77
N PRO A 197 16.29 15.74 5.60
CA PRO A 197 16.30 16.33 6.92
C PRO A 197 16.24 17.87 6.88
N PRO A 198 15.51 18.51 7.81
CA PRO A 198 14.75 17.91 8.90
C PRO A 198 13.38 17.36 8.44
N TYR A 199 13.03 16.14 8.86
CA TYR A 199 11.76 15.49 8.53
C TYR A 199 10.59 16.13 9.28
N ILE A 200 10.04 17.21 8.72
CA ILE A 200 8.99 18.04 9.33
C ILE A 200 7.75 18.04 8.42
N ILE A 201 6.57 17.94 9.05
CA ILE A 201 5.29 18.08 8.35
C ILE A 201 5.06 19.54 8.00
N HIS A 202 4.91 19.82 6.71
CA HIS A 202 4.48 21.11 6.18
C HIS A 202 2.97 21.15 6.00
N ILE A 203 2.43 22.37 6.09
CA ILE A 203 1.01 22.68 6.00
C ILE A 203 0.74 23.57 4.78
N ARG A 204 -0.53 23.69 4.39
CA ARG A 204 -1.02 24.50 3.25
C ARG A 204 -0.49 24.06 1.88
N ASN A 205 -0.10 22.80 1.75
CA ASN A 205 0.20 22.19 0.46
C ASN A 205 -1.07 21.64 -0.19
N HIS A 206 -0.97 21.37 -1.49
CA HIS A 206 -1.99 20.66 -2.25
C HIS A 206 -1.55 19.22 -2.49
N VAL A 207 -2.49 18.29 -2.35
CA VAL A 207 -2.32 16.88 -2.69
C VAL A 207 -3.43 16.47 -3.64
N THR A 208 -3.08 15.72 -4.69
CA THR A 208 -4.05 15.08 -5.57
C THR A 208 -3.88 13.57 -5.45
N LEU A 209 -4.97 12.86 -5.18
CA LEU A 209 -5.02 11.40 -5.16
C LEU A 209 -6.03 10.92 -6.20
N ASN A 210 -5.60 10.05 -7.10
CA ASN A 210 -6.46 9.46 -8.11
C ASN A 210 -6.51 7.94 -7.96
N PHE A 211 -7.72 7.38 -7.91
CA PHE A 211 -7.97 5.95 -7.97
C PHE A 211 -8.22 5.54 -9.42
N GLY A 212 -7.38 4.67 -9.96
CA GLY A 212 -7.58 4.09 -11.28
C GLY A 212 -8.64 2.99 -11.28
N LYS A 213 -9.05 2.59 -12.48
CA LYS A 213 -10.01 1.48 -12.66
C LYS A 213 -9.41 0.17 -12.13
N PRO A 214 -10.21 -0.72 -11.54
CA PRO A 214 -9.73 -2.05 -11.16
C PRO A 214 -9.17 -2.80 -12.37
N ILE A 215 -7.98 -3.38 -12.22
CA ILE A 215 -7.34 -4.20 -13.24
C ILE A 215 -7.84 -5.64 -13.08
N ASP A 216 -8.43 -6.17 -14.16
CA ASP A 216 -8.83 -7.58 -14.20
C ASP A 216 -7.63 -8.45 -14.63
N PHE A 217 -7.18 -9.28 -13.71
CA PHE A 217 -6.09 -10.23 -13.93
C PHE A 217 -6.59 -11.67 -14.16
N HIS A 218 -7.90 -11.93 -14.14
CA HIS A 218 -8.43 -13.30 -14.15
C HIS A 218 -7.94 -14.11 -15.35
N ASP A 219 -8.27 -13.66 -16.55
CA ASP A 219 -7.89 -14.35 -17.79
C ASP A 219 -6.36 -14.42 -17.98
N MET A 220 -5.66 -13.36 -17.59
CA MET A 220 -4.20 -13.29 -17.72
C MET A 220 -3.53 -14.34 -16.82
N VAL A 221 -3.92 -14.40 -15.54
CA VAL A 221 -3.33 -15.32 -14.57
C VAL A 221 -3.68 -16.76 -14.93
N GLU A 222 -4.91 -17.06 -15.32
CA GLU A 222 -5.32 -18.43 -15.70
C GLU A 222 -4.55 -18.92 -16.94
N LYS A 223 -4.33 -18.06 -17.94
CA LYS A 223 -3.47 -18.39 -19.09
C LYS A 223 -2.03 -18.63 -18.68
N LEU A 224 -1.47 -17.79 -17.81
CA LEU A 224 -0.10 -17.94 -17.32
C LEU A 224 0.09 -19.17 -16.43
N ARG A 225 -0.96 -19.63 -15.74
CA ARG A 225 -0.93 -20.85 -14.91
C ARG A 225 -1.05 -22.14 -15.72
N SER A 226 -1.86 -22.11 -16.78
CA SER A 226 -2.08 -23.27 -17.66
C SER A 226 -1.03 -23.41 -18.77
N GLY A 227 -0.31 -22.32 -19.08
CA GLY A 227 0.78 -22.34 -20.05
C GLY A 227 2.12 -22.82 -19.48
N ASN A 228 3.07 -23.14 -20.37
CA ASN A 228 4.45 -23.52 -20.02
C ASN A 228 5.36 -22.31 -19.71
N VAL A 229 4.80 -21.26 -19.11
CA VAL A 229 5.54 -20.03 -18.77
C VAL A 229 6.23 -20.23 -17.42
N SER A 230 7.49 -19.81 -17.29
CA SER A 230 8.17 -19.88 -16.00
C SER A 230 7.50 -18.95 -14.98
N ALA A 231 7.49 -19.31 -13.69
CA ALA A 231 6.90 -18.46 -12.65
C ALA A 231 7.53 -17.06 -12.61
N GLN A 232 8.82 -16.93 -12.93
CA GLN A 232 9.51 -15.63 -12.99
C GLN A 232 8.96 -14.76 -14.13
N GLU A 233 8.78 -15.35 -15.30
CA GLU A 233 8.24 -14.67 -16.47
C GLU A 233 6.77 -14.26 -16.27
N ALA A 234 5.94 -15.15 -15.71
CA ALA A 234 4.56 -14.84 -15.37
C ALA A 234 4.46 -13.64 -14.41
N ARG A 235 5.29 -13.62 -13.36
CA ARG A 235 5.36 -12.51 -12.40
C ARG A 235 5.81 -11.21 -13.05
N LYS A 236 6.76 -11.28 -13.98
CA LYS A 236 7.21 -10.11 -14.75
C LYS A 236 6.06 -9.56 -15.60
N ILE A 237 5.38 -10.41 -16.38
CA ILE A 237 4.25 -10.00 -17.23
C ILE A 237 3.16 -9.28 -16.42
N ILE A 238 2.76 -9.86 -15.28
CA ILE A 238 1.77 -9.23 -14.39
C ILE A 238 2.28 -7.89 -13.84
N THR A 239 3.55 -7.83 -13.44
CA THR A 239 4.14 -6.60 -12.91
C THR A 239 4.23 -5.51 -13.97
N ASP A 240 4.57 -5.86 -15.21
CA ASP A 240 4.66 -4.93 -16.34
C ASP A 240 3.28 -4.36 -16.67
N LYS A 241 2.22 -5.19 -16.65
CA LYS A 241 0.84 -4.69 -16.79
C LYS A 241 0.49 -3.64 -15.73
N ILE A 242 0.93 -3.83 -14.48
CA ILE A 242 0.71 -2.85 -13.41
C ILE A 242 1.52 -1.57 -13.66
N GLN A 243 2.76 -1.70 -14.13
CA GLN A 243 3.62 -0.56 -14.49
C GLN A 243 2.94 0.29 -15.58
N ASP A 244 2.36 -0.33 -16.61
CA ASP A 244 1.67 0.38 -17.69
C ASP A 244 0.44 1.14 -17.18
N GLU A 245 -0.40 0.49 -16.36
CA GLU A 245 -1.59 1.12 -15.79
C GLU A 245 -1.25 2.27 -14.83
N LEU A 246 -0.19 2.12 -14.03
CA LEU A 246 0.30 3.20 -13.16
C LEU A 246 0.89 4.36 -13.97
N LEU A 247 1.53 4.11 -15.10
CA LEU A 247 2.05 5.16 -15.98
C LEU A 247 0.93 5.98 -16.64
N LEU A 248 -0.15 5.32 -17.05
CA LEU A 248 -1.35 6.00 -17.54
C LEU A 248 -1.97 6.88 -16.43
N LEU A 249 -2.13 6.29 -15.24
CA LEU A 249 -2.71 6.99 -14.09
C LEU A 249 -1.83 8.15 -13.61
N LYS A 250 -0.50 8.03 -13.70
CA LYS A 250 0.46 9.11 -13.44
C LYS A 250 0.15 10.33 -14.28
N ASN A 251 0.10 10.15 -15.61
CA ASN A 251 -0.10 11.26 -16.54
C ASN A 251 -1.44 11.97 -16.28
N GLU A 252 -2.50 11.20 -16.01
CA GLU A 252 -3.81 11.75 -15.64
C GLU A 252 -3.74 12.54 -14.31
N THR A 253 -3.08 11.98 -13.30
CA THR A 253 -3.01 12.57 -11.96
C THR A 253 -2.16 13.84 -11.92
N GLU A 254 -1.03 13.85 -12.65
CA GLU A 254 -0.18 15.05 -12.77
C GLU A 254 -0.92 16.17 -13.49
N TYR A 255 -1.68 15.87 -14.54
CA TYR A 255 -2.54 16.85 -15.20
C TYR A 255 -3.61 17.43 -14.25
N LEU A 256 -4.29 16.59 -13.48
CA LEU A 256 -5.28 17.03 -12.48
C LEU A 256 -4.65 17.87 -11.36
N HIS A 257 -3.43 17.51 -10.95
CA HIS A 257 -2.67 18.25 -9.95
C HIS A 257 -2.29 19.65 -10.44
N ASP A 258 -1.78 19.75 -11.67
CA ASP A 258 -1.42 21.03 -12.29
C ASP A 258 -2.63 21.97 -12.42
N ILE A 259 -3.81 21.44 -12.72
CA ILE A 259 -5.06 22.23 -12.73
C ILE A 259 -5.36 22.75 -11.32
N THR A 260 -5.26 21.88 -10.31
CA THR A 260 -5.52 22.23 -8.90
C THR A 260 -4.57 23.31 -8.38
N LEU A 261 -3.31 23.30 -8.81
CA LEU A 261 -2.33 24.33 -8.43
C LEU A 261 -2.56 25.69 -9.09
N ARG A 262 -3.32 25.74 -10.19
CA ARG A 262 -3.63 26.96 -10.95
C ARG A 262 -4.96 27.61 -10.56
N SER A 263 -5.81 26.90 -9.82
CA SER A 263 -7.12 27.37 -9.33
C SER A 263 -7.01 28.06 -7.97
#